data_AF-A0AB34HEX2-F1
#
_entry.id   AF-A0AB34HEX2-F1
#
_cell.length_a   1.000
_cell.length_b   1.000
_cell.length_c   1.000
_cell.angle_alpha   90.00
_cell.angle_beta   90.00
_cell.angle_gamma   90.00
#
_symmetry.space_group_name_H-M   'P 1'
#
loop_
_entity.id
_entity.type
_entity.pdbx_description
1 polymer ?
#
loop_
_entity_poly.entity_id
_entity_poly.type
_entity_poly.pdbx_seq_one_letter_code
_entity_poly.pdbx_strand_id
1 'polypeptide(L)'
;METWKTFWGIIFLAAGFGFIKSQRIVCREDSVGDVVFLVDTSNNPQNTRSVRSFLYTVVNGFNVSREAVRVGLARYSDQPQSEFLLSTYHREGEVLRHIQRFPFTPGGHKMGLALQFLLDHHFQETAGSRASQGVPQVAVVIDRQQPSRGPRARAHRCL
;
A
#
# COMPACT_ATOMS: atom_id res chain seq x y z
N MET A 1 -57.73 -32.23 -5.11
CA MET A 1 -57.82 -31.16 -4.10
C MET A 1 -57.07 -31.62 -2.85
N GLU A 2 -55.93 -31.09 -2.40
CA GLU A 2 -54.96 -30.10 -2.90
C GLU A 2 -53.63 -30.38 -2.12
N THR A 3 -53.11 -31.62 -2.16
CA THR A 3 -51.83 -31.97 -1.49
C THR A 3 -50.59 -31.55 -2.28
N TRP A 4 -50.78 -30.96 -3.46
CA TRP A 4 -49.73 -30.36 -4.28
C TRP A 4 -49.21 -29.03 -3.71
N LYS A 5 -50.05 -28.29 -2.95
CA LYS A 5 -49.71 -26.97 -2.40
C LYS A 5 -48.64 -26.99 -1.31
N THR A 6 -48.41 -28.14 -0.66
CA THR A 6 -47.35 -28.30 0.35
C THR A 6 -45.99 -28.63 -0.26
N PHE A 7 -45.92 -29.13 -1.49
CA PHE A 7 -44.65 -29.46 -2.15
C PHE A 7 -43.89 -28.21 -2.62
N TRP A 8 -44.59 -27.15 -3.03
CA TRP A 8 -43.97 -25.87 -3.38
C TRP A 8 -43.55 -25.02 -2.17
N GLY A 9 -44.11 -25.28 -0.98
CA GLY A 9 -43.73 -24.59 0.26
C GLY A 9 -42.35 -25.01 0.80
N ILE A 10 -41.95 -26.25 0.56
CA ILE A 10 -40.68 -26.80 1.07
C ILE A 10 -39.49 -26.38 0.19
N ILE A 11 -39.70 -26.21 -1.12
CA ILE A 11 -38.65 -25.78 -2.06
C ILE A 11 -38.27 -24.29 -1.85
N PHE A 12 -39.18 -23.45 -1.35
CA PHE A 12 -38.91 -22.02 -1.13
C PHE A 12 -38.12 -21.71 0.16
N LEU A 13 -37.96 -22.65 1.10
CA LEU A 13 -37.23 -22.41 2.36
C LEU A 13 -35.72 -22.65 2.27
N ALA A 14 -35.23 -23.40 1.28
CA ALA A 14 -33.82 -23.75 1.18
C ALA A 14 -32.99 -22.77 0.32
N ALA A 15 -33.62 -21.89 -0.47
CA ALA A 15 -32.93 -20.90 -1.29
C ALA A 15 -32.74 -19.53 -0.61
N GLY A 16 -33.32 -19.34 0.59
CA GLY A 16 -33.33 -18.05 1.30
C GLY A 16 -32.15 -17.79 2.24
N PHE A 17 -31.35 -18.81 2.57
CA PHE A 17 -30.08 -18.65 3.30
C PHE A 17 -28.92 -18.98 2.37
N GLY A 18 -28.81 -18.21 1.28
CA GLY A 18 -27.54 -18.05 0.61
C GLY A 18 -26.53 -17.65 1.66
N PHE A 19 -25.64 -18.58 2.01
CA PHE A 19 -24.55 -18.40 2.95
C PHE A 19 -23.92 -17.03 2.75
N ILE A 20 -24.19 -16.08 3.65
CA ILE A 20 -23.24 -15.00 3.86
C ILE A 20 -22.00 -15.73 4.36
N LYS A 21 -21.06 -16.01 3.45
CA LYS A 21 -19.72 -16.41 3.84
C LYS A 21 -19.19 -15.22 4.63
N SER A 22 -19.36 -15.28 5.94
CA SER A 22 -18.62 -14.45 6.88
C SER A 22 -17.17 -14.74 6.60
N GLN A 23 -16.55 -13.88 5.80
CA GLN A 23 -15.13 -13.95 5.53
C GLN A 23 -14.49 -13.60 6.86
N ARG A 24 -14.08 -14.61 7.62
CA ARG A 24 -13.11 -14.41 8.70
C ARG A 24 -11.91 -13.77 8.03
N ILE A 25 -11.63 -12.52 8.36
CA ILE A 25 -10.31 -11.94 8.13
C ILE A 25 -9.37 -12.81 8.97
N VAL A 26 -8.77 -13.81 8.34
CA VAL A 26 -7.66 -14.54 8.92
C VAL A 26 -6.48 -13.61 8.78
N CYS A 27 -6.20 -12.83 9.83
CA CYS A 27 -4.86 -12.27 10.00
C CYS A 27 -3.93 -13.47 10.13
N ARG A 28 -3.28 -13.89 9.03
CA ARG A 28 -2.21 -14.88 9.12
C ARG A 28 -1.16 -14.30 10.06
N GLU A 29 -0.73 -15.12 11.00
CA GLU A 29 0.20 -14.77 12.08
C GLU A 29 1.52 -14.21 11.53
N ASP A 30 1.89 -14.59 10.30
CA ASP A 30 2.94 -13.97 9.50
C ASP A 30 2.39 -13.55 8.12
N SER A 31 2.15 -12.25 7.95
CA SER A 31 1.86 -11.69 6.63
C SER A 31 3.12 -11.75 5.75
N VAL A 32 2.97 -12.28 4.53
CA VAL A 32 4.03 -12.30 3.52
C VAL A 32 3.71 -11.23 2.49
N GLY A 33 4.67 -10.37 2.18
CA GLY A 33 4.48 -9.29 1.23
C GLY A 33 5.75 -8.51 0.95
N ASP A 34 5.81 -7.89 -0.22
CA ASP A 34 6.88 -6.96 -0.58
C ASP A 34 6.29 -5.55 -0.60
N VAL A 35 6.69 -4.73 0.38
CA VAL A 35 6.13 -3.41 0.62
C VAL A 35 7.18 -2.35 0.30
N VAL A 36 6.87 -1.45 -0.63
CA VAL A 36 7.75 -0.33 -0.99
C VAL A 36 7.07 0.97 -0.61
N PHE A 37 7.73 1.73 0.27
CA PHE A 37 7.29 3.07 0.63
C PHE A 37 7.84 4.08 -0.37
N LEU A 38 6.99 4.94 -0.90
CA LEU A 38 7.37 6.07 -1.75
C LEU A 38 7.03 7.37 -1.03
N VAL A 39 8.06 8.14 -0.70
CA VAL A 39 7.92 9.33 0.17
C VAL A 39 8.19 10.62 -0.60
N ASP A 40 7.21 11.53 -0.57
CA ASP A 40 7.41 12.91 -1.02
C ASP A 40 8.30 13.68 -0.04
N THR A 41 9.49 14.06 -0.52
CA THR A 41 10.47 14.83 0.24
C THR A 41 10.45 16.33 -0.05
N SER A 42 9.59 16.79 -0.96
CA SER A 42 9.34 18.22 -1.21
C SER A 42 8.59 18.91 -0.05
N ASN A 43 8.10 18.14 0.92
CA ASN A 43 7.34 18.60 2.06
C ASN A 43 8.11 19.57 2.98
N ASN A 44 7.36 20.45 3.66
CA ASN A 44 7.89 21.34 4.69
C ASN A 44 8.62 20.52 5.78
N PRO A 45 9.81 20.94 6.24
CA PRO A 45 10.53 20.33 7.35
C PRO A 45 9.67 19.96 8.57
N GLN A 46 8.61 20.73 8.86
CA GLN A 46 7.68 20.43 9.96
C GLN A 46 6.94 19.10 9.79
N ASN A 47 6.61 18.70 8.56
CA ASN A 47 5.88 17.46 8.27
C ASN A 47 6.79 16.21 8.27
N THR A 48 8.11 16.39 8.20
CA THR A 48 9.08 15.29 8.12
C THR A 48 9.04 14.38 9.36
N ARG A 49 8.79 14.95 10.54
CA ARG A 49 8.64 14.18 11.79
C ARG A 49 7.43 13.26 11.75
N SER A 50 6.30 13.75 11.23
CA SER A 50 5.07 12.95 11.09
C SER A 50 5.24 11.83 10.09
N VAL A 51 5.91 12.08 8.95
CA VAL A 51 6.21 11.04 7.95
C VAL A 51 7.13 9.96 8.54
N ARG A 52 8.20 10.36 9.24
CA ARG A 52 9.09 9.40 9.92
C ARG A 52 8.35 8.59 10.98
N SER A 53 7.50 9.23 11.78
CA SER A 53 6.70 8.54 12.80
C SER A 53 5.72 7.55 12.17
N PHE A 54 5.05 7.93 11.08
CA PHE A 54 4.15 7.04 10.36
C PHE A 54 4.90 5.81 9.82
N LEU A 55 6.00 6.03 9.10
CA LEU A 55 6.83 4.95 8.57
C LEU A 55 7.32 4.02 9.69
N TYR A 56 7.80 4.61 10.80
CA TYR A 56 8.27 3.85 11.95
C TYR A 56 7.15 2.97 12.52
N THR A 57 5.99 3.55 12.83
CA THR A 57 4.86 2.82 13.42
C THR A 57 4.38 1.67 12.54
N VAL A 58 4.30 1.90 11.22
CA VAL A 58 3.86 0.87 10.28
C VAL A 58 4.88 -0.26 10.20
N VAL A 59 6.17 0.07 10.03
CA VAL A 59 7.23 -0.94 9.89
C VAL A 59 7.46 -1.72 11.18
N ASN A 60 7.32 -1.09 12.34
CA ASN A 60 7.41 -1.75 13.65
C ASN A 60 6.25 -2.74 13.90
N GLY A 61 5.23 -2.75 13.03
CA GLY A 61 4.17 -3.76 13.04
C GLY A 61 4.43 -4.93 12.09
N PHE A 62 5.54 -4.94 11.35
CA PHE A 62 5.84 -5.96 10.36
C PHE A 62 6.82 -7.00 10.90
N ASN A 63 6.55 -8.28 10.62
CA ASN A 63 7.58 -9.31 10.71
C ASN A 63 8.54 -9.20 9.51
N VAL A 64 9.57 -8.37 9.62
CA VAL A 64 10.55 -8.13 8.55
C VAL A 64 11.58 -9.26 8.49
N SER A 65 11.59 -10.03 7.40
CA SER A 65 12.55 -11.11 7.15
C SER A 65 12.65 -11.44 5.66
N ARG A 66 13.50 -12.41 5.28
CA ARG A 66 13.59 -12.85 3.87
C ARG A 66 12.33 -13.60 3.45
N GLU A 67 11.65 -14.26 4.38
CA GLU A 67 10.53 -15.17 4.15
C GLU A 67 9.17 -14.52 4.40
N ALA A 68 9.08 -13.51 5.28
CA ALA A 68 7.85 -12.79 5.62
C ALA A 68 7.72 -11.45 4.86
N VAL A 69 7.71 -10.31 5.55
CA VAL A 69 7.63 -8.98 4.91
C VAL A 69 9.01 -8.50 4.48
N ARG A 70 9.15 -8.06 3.22
CA ARG A 70 10.31 -7.29 2.75
C ARG A 70 9.91 -5.83 2.57
N VAL A 71 10.80 -4.92 2.95
CA VAL A 71 10.54 -3.48 2.89
C VAL A 71 11.56 -2.80 1.98
N GLY A 72 11.07 -1.98 1.06
CA GLY A 72 11.85 -1.04 0.26
C GLY A 72 11.45 0.40 0.58
N LEU A 73 12.34 1.35 0.31
CA LEU A 73 12.06 2.77 0.46
C LEU A 73 12.65 3.54 -0.72
N ALA A 74 11.79 4.32 -1.36
CA ALA A 74 12.16 5.33 -2.31
C ALA A 74 11.67 6.69 -1.83
N ARG A 75 12.43 7.74 -2.14
CA ARG A 75 11.98 9.12 -1.99
C ARG A 75 11.85 9.76 -3.35
N TYR A 76 11.00 10.77 -3.45
CA TYR A 76 10.92 11.61 -4.63
C TYR A 76 10.75 13.08 -4.28
N SER A 77 11.27 13.93 -5.16
CA SER A 77 10.90 15.32 -5.31
C SER A 77 10.88 15.63 -6.82
N ASP A 78 11.98 16.18 -7.37
CA ASP A 78 12.18 16.35 -8.81
C ASP A 78 12.55 15.05 -9.52
N GLN A 79 13.36 14.23 -8.87
CA GLN A 79 13.82 12.94 -9.36
C GLN A 79 13.62 11.89 -8.26
N PRO A 80 13.02 10.73 -8.58
CA PRO A 80 12.93 9.64 -7.62
C PRO A 80 14.30 9.02 -7.37
N GLN A 81 14.56 8.63 -6.14
CA GLN A 81 15.82 8.03 -5.70
C GLN A 81 15.53 6.90 -4.71
N SER A 82 16.29 5.82 -4.82
CA SER A 82 16.24 4.70 -3.87
C SER A 82 16.96 5.08 -2.59
N GLU A 83 16.32 4.84 -1.45
CA GLU A 83 16.97 4.82 -0.15
C GLU A 83 17.49 3.42 0.15
N PHE A 84 16.67 2.39 -0.10
CA PHE A 84 17.07 0.98 -0.08
C PHE A 84 16.05 0.11 -0.82
N LEU A 85 16.49 -1.07 -1.27
CA LEU A 85 15.68 -2.04 -2.02
C LEU A 85 15.12 -3.13 -1.09
N LEU A 86 14.17 -3.93 -1.59
CA LEU A 86 13.57 -5.07 -0.86
C LEU A 86 14.62 -6.10 -0.42
N SER A 87 15.74 -6.19 -1.13
CA SER A 87 16.87 -7.07 -0.84
C SER A 87 17.87 -6.51 0.17
N THR A 88 17.77 -5.24 0.58
CA THR A 88 18.80 -4.58 1.38
C THR A 88 18.75 -4.96 2.85
N TYR A 89 17.58 -4.93 3.47
CA TYR A 89 17.41 -5.20 4.91
C TYR A 89 16.53 -6.41 5.16
N HIS A 90 16.90 -7.21 6.15
CA HIS A 90 16.17 -8.43 6.54
C HIS A 90 15.84 -8.47 8.02
N ARG A 91 16.03 -7.35 8.72
CA ARG A 91 15.67 -7.19 10.12
C ARG A 91 14.98 -5.85 10.30
N GLU A 92 13.87 -5.86 11.04
CA GLU A 92 13.06 -4.68 11.31
C GLU A 92 13.91 -3.51 11.85
N GLY A 93 14.77 -3.77 12.83
CA GLY A 93 15.62 -2.75 13.44
C GLY A 93 16.60 -2.06 12.45
N GLU A 94 16.98 -2.71 11.35
CA GLU A 94 17.81 -2.09 10.30
C GLU A 94 17.00 -1.09 9.48
N VAL A 95 15.78 -1.48 9.09
CA VAL A 95 14.82 -0.63 8.38
C VAL A 95 14.48 0.59 9.23
N LEU A 96 14.14 0.39 10.51
CA LEU A 96 13.77 1.48 11.43
C LEU A 96 14.93 2.47 11.65
N ARG A 97 16.18 2.00 11.77
CA ARG A 97 17.35 2.87 11.86
C ARG A 97 17.56 3.70 10.59
N HIS A 98 17.30 3.15 9.41
CA HIS A 98 17.41 3.91 8.15
C HIS A 98 16.32 4.99 8.06
N ILE A 99 15.07 4.64 8.37
CA ILE A 99 13.91 5.56 8.36
C ILE A 99 14.19 6.82 9.20
N GLN A 100 14.85 6.66 10.35
CA GLN A 100 15.17 7.78 11.23
C GLN A 100 16.21 8.75 10.64
N ARG A 101 17.03 8.30 9.69
CA ARG A 101 18.25 9.02 9.25
C ARG A 101 18.17 9.58 7.83
N PHE A 102 17.33 9.04 6.96
CA PHE A 102 17.34 9.47 5.56
C PHE A 102 16.97 10.97 5.40
N PRO A 103 17.59 11.67 4.43
CA PRO A 103 17.40 13.10 4.26
C PRO A 103 16.09 13.43 3.54
N PHE A 104 15.47 14.55 3.92
CA PHE A 104 14.36 15.15 3.17
C PHE A 104 14.92 16.26 2.29
N THR A 105 14.91 16.03 0.98
CA THR A 105 15.47 16.94 -0.01
C THR A 105 14.38 17.77 -0.67
N PRO A 106 14.44 19.11 -0.62
CA PRO A 106 13.53 19.98 -1.36
C PRO A 106 13.60 19.69 -2.87
N GLY A 107 12.52 20.02 -3.58
CA GLY A 107 12.45 19.92 -5.03
C GLY A 107 11.01 19.99 -5.52
N GLY A 108 10.82 19.75 -6.81
CA GLY A 108 9.52 19.61 -7.44
C GLY A 108 8.76 18.36 -7.01
N HIS A 109 7.74 18.02 -7.80
CA HIS A 109 6.80 16.96 -7.46
C HIS A 109 6.36 16.25 -8.75
N LYS A 110 6.98 15.10 -9.02
CA LYS A 110 6.73 14.30 -10.23
C LYS A 110 6.25 12.89 -9.89
N MET A 111 5.02 12.79 -9.39
CA MET A 111 4.41 11.51 -8.96
C MET A 111 4.45 10.43 -10.06
N GLY A 112 4.08 10.77 -11.30
CA GLY A 112 4.06 9.79 -12.40
C GLY A 112 5.43 9.17 -12.65
N LEU A 113 6.49 9.99 -12.63
CA LEU A 113 7.87 9.52 -12.74
C LEU A 113 8.27 8.65 -11.54
N ALA A 114 7.83 9.02 -10.35
CA ALA A 114 8.14 8.29 -9.13
C ALA A 114 7.48 6.90 -9.07
N LEU A 115 6.24 6.77 -9.54
CA LEU A 115 5.56 5.47 -9.64
C LEU A 115 6.21 4.57 -10.69
N GLN A 116 6.56 5.13 -11.86
CA GLN A 116 7.28 4.38 -12.89
C GLN A 116 8.64 3.88 -12.35
N PHE A 117 9.35 4.71 -11.59
CA PHE A 117 10.60 4.33 -10.94
C PHE A 117 10.45 3.14 -9.98
N LEU A 118 9.35 3.06 -9.21
CA LEU A 118 9.11 1.88 -8.36
C LEU A 118 8.96 0.61 -9.19
N LEU A 119 8.18 0.68 -10.28
CA LEU A 119 7.98 -0.46 -11.18
C LEU A 119 9.31 -0.90 -11.78
N ASP A 120 10.10 0.05 -12.28
CA ASP A 120 11.33 -0.25 -13.01
C ASP A 120 12.47 -0.69 -12.10
N HIS A 121 12.49 -0.31 -10.80
CA HIS A 121 13.68 -0.47 -9.96
C HIS A 121 13.43 -1.14 -8.60
N HIS A 122 12.22 -1.07 -8.05
CA HIS A 122 11.93 -1.64 -6.73
C HIS A 122 11.16 -2.96 -6.81
N PHE A 123 10.23 -3.07 -7.76
CA PHE A 123 9.43 -4.29 -7.97
C PHE A 123 10.08 -5.29 -8.93
N GLN A 124 11.39 -5.20 -9.12
CA GLN A 124 12.19 -6.12 -9.93
C GLN A 124 12.75 -7.27 -9.10
N GLU A 125 12.89 -8.46 -9.69
CA GLU A 125 13.49 -9.61 -9.01
C GLU A 125 14.90 -9.31 -8.51
N THR A 126 15.68 -8.58 -9.30
CA THR A 126 17.04 -8.12 -8.95
C THR A 126 17.07 -7.19 -7.73
N ALA A 127 15.96 -6.50 -7.45
CA ALA A 127 15.79 -5.64 -6.29
C ALA A 127 15.23 -6.39 -5.07
N GLY A 128 14.93 -7.70 -5.21
CA GLY A 128 14.41 -8.56 -4.15
C GLY A 128 12.90 -8.78 -4.19
N SER A 129 12.21 -8.36 -5.25
CA SER A 129 10.80 -8.69 -5.49
C SER A 129 10.59 -10.19 -5.65
N ARG A 130 9.48 -10.68 -5.09
CA ARG A 130 9.00 -12.06 -5.18
C ARG A 130 7.69 -12.15 -5.97
N ALA A 131 7.43 -11.20 -6.86
CA ALA A 131 6.22 -11.19 -7.70
C ALA A 131 6.05 -12.49 -8.49
N SER A 132 7.12 -13.06 -9.06
CA SER A 132 7.10 -14.34 -9.78
C SER A 132 6.75 -15.55 -8.90
N GLN A 133 6.88 -15.42 -7.58
CA GLN A 133 6.51 -16.43 -6.59
C GLN A 133 5.07 -16.24 -6.08
N GLY A 134 4.32 -15.26 -6.62
CA GLY A 134 2.96 -14.94 -6.21
C GLY A 134 2.87 -14.12 -4.91
N VAL A 135 3.98 -13.57 -4.41
CA VAL A 135 3.98 -12.71 -3.22
C VAL A 135 3.35 -11.34 -3.57
N PRO A 136 2.38 -10.85 -2.79
CA PRO A 136 1.78 -9.54 -3.02
C PRO A 136 2.81 -8.40 -3.03
N GLN A 137 2.74 -7.55 -4.05
CA GLN A 137 3.55 -6.33 -4.20
C GLN A 137 2.71 -5.12 -3.83
N VAL A 138 3.15 -4.33 -2.84
CA VAL A 138 2.38 -3.19 -2.31
C VAL A 138 3.22 -1.93 -2.36
N ALA A 139 2.73 -0.90 -3.05
CA ALA A 139 3.29 0.44 -2.99
C ALA A 139 2.50 1.29 -1.99
N VAL A 140 3.16 1.83 -0.97
CA VAL A 140 2.56 2.79 -0.02
C VAL A 140 3.10 4.18 -0.34
N VAL A 141 2.24 5.03 -0.90
CA VAL A 141 2.61 6.38 -1.32
C VAL A 141 2.27 7.37 -0.21
N ILE A 142 3.28 8.10 0.26
CA ILE A 142 3.15 9.17 1.24
C ILE A 142 3.42 10.48 0.51
N ASP A 143 2.34 11.13 0.08
CA ASP A 143 2.40 12.38 -0.65
C ASP A 143 2.11 13.59 0.27
N ARG A 144 2.52 14.78 -0.16
CA ARG A 144 2.03 16.03 0.44
C ARG A 144 0.51 16.14 0.32
N GLN A 145 -0.14 16.75 1.30
CA GLN A 145 -1.55 17.13 1.16
C GLN A 145 -1.69 18.11 -0.01
N GLN A 146 -2.22 17.64 -1.14
CA GLN A 146 -2.78 18.55 -2.13
C GLN A 146 -4.18 18.96 -1.68
N PRO A 147 -4.55 20.25 -1.77
CA PRO A 147 -5.94 20.64 -1.62
C PRO A 147 -6.75 19.82 -2.61
N SER A 148 -7.75 19.09 -2.12
CA SER A 148 -8.66 18.31 -2.95
C SER A 148 -9.29 19.24 -3.99
N ARG A 149 -8.76 19.25 -5.22
CA ARG A 149 -9.42 19.93 -6.33
C ARG A 149 -10.61 19.05 -6.69
N GLY A 150 -11.75 19.33 -6.06
CA GLY A 150 -13.03 18.78 -6.48
C GLY A 150 -13.24 19.02 -7.99
N PRO A 151 -14.15 18.28 -8.63
CA PRO A 151 -14.45 18.49 -10.04
C PRO A 151 -14.67 19.98 -10.28
N ARG A 152 -13.92 20.58 -11.22
CA ARG A 152 -14.20 21.94 -11.67
C ARG A 152 -15.62 21.90 -12.23
N ALA A 153 -16.60 22.31 -11.43
CA ALA A 153 -17.94 22.54 -11.92
C ALA A 153 -17.80 23.51 -13.10
N ARG A 154 -18.13 23.03 -14.31
CA ARG A 154 -18.33 23.94 -15.44
C ARG A 154 -19.49 24.82 -15.01
N ALA A 155 -19.20 26.09 -14.74
CA ALA A 155 -20.24 27.10 -14.59
C ALA A 155 -20.91 27.24 -15.95
N HIS A 156 -21.96 26.45 -16.17
CA HIS A 156 -22.90 26.70 -17.24
C HIS A 156 -23.65 27.96 -16.83
N ARG A 157 -23.32 29.07 -17.49
CA ARG A 157 -24.04 30.33 -17.36
C ARG A 157 -25.40 30.12 -18.01
N CYS A 158 -26.46 29.99 -17.21
CA CYS A 158 -27.81 30.12 -17.73
C CYS A 158 -27.98 31.56 -18.21
N LEU A 159 -28.30 31.71 -19.49
CA LEU A 159 -28.78 32.95 -20.10
C LEU A 159 -30.26 33.13 -19.78
#